data_AF-A0A8T5MAW8-F1
#
_entry.id   AF-A0A8T5MAW8-F1
#
_cell.length_a   1.000
_cell.length_b   1.000
_cell.length_c   1.000
_cell.angle_alpha   90.00
_cell.angle_beta   90.00
_cell.angle_gamma   90.00
#
_symmetry.space_group_name_H-M   'P 1'
#
loop_
_entity.id
_entity.type
_entity.pdbx_description
1 polymer ?
#
loop_
_entity_poly.entity_id
_entity_poly.type
_entity_poly.pdbx_seq_one_letter_code
_entity_poly.pdbx_strand_id
1 'polypeptide(L)'
;MQNINLWWASALRITSIKPNKMRGRKKGGTPTSPFNKKGLAEVVGTWALVVITVIAVFFAFNSVIKVMGTKADIQSSPEFNCLEVQTAPNPELKIEKTCYNTQTGDVEVTVKRSLKNSQINSLNFVFSDSTFSCSDSCGQGVCTILKQGTTKTYYISFETQEKPRAVTLFAGSCELDERGVVEC
;
A
#
# COMPACT_ATOMS: atom_id res chain seq x y z
N MET A 1 7.40 -7.56 -9.48
CA MET A 1 6.92 -7.08 -10.79
C MET A 1 5.73 -6.16 -10.56
N GLN A 2 5.89 -4.86 -10.81
CA GLN A 2 4.90 -3.82 -10.48
C GLN A 2 4.02 -3.52 -11.69
N ASN A 3 2.70 -3.71 -11.54
CA ASN A 3 1.69 -3.31 -12.51
C ASN A 3 1.22 -1.90 -12.18
N ILE A 4 1.83 -0.90 -12.81
CA ILE A 4 1.42 0.51 -12.72
C ILE A 4 0.32 0.72 -13.77
N ASN A 5 -0.93 0.68 -13.32
CA ASN A 5 -2.09 1.04 -14.13
C ASN A 5 -2.10 2.55 -14.42
N LEU A 6 -1.55 2.92 -15.57
CA LEU A 6 -1.72 4.22 -16.23
C LEU A 6 -3.09 4.27 -16.91
N TRP A 7 -4.11 4.73 -16.19
CA TRP A 7 -5.47 4.88 -16.71
C TRP A 7 -6.10 6.22 -16.32
N TRP A 8 -5.45 7.35 -16.62
CA TRP A 8 -6.08 8.68 -16.57
C TRP A 8 -5.56 9.58 -17.69
N ALA A 9 -5.81 9.18 -18.93
CA ALA A 9 -5.62 10.04 -20.09
C ALA A 9 -6.80 9.84 -21.04
N SER A 10 -7.95 10.44 -20.73
CA SER A 10 -9.02 10.68 -21.70
C SER A 10 -10.09 11.60 -21.12
N ALA A 11 -10.53 12.55 -21.96
CA ALA A 11 -11.74 13.38 -21.82
C ALA A 11 -11.58 14.84 -21.32
N LEU A 12 -10.67 15.60 -21.93
CA LEU A 12 -10.93 17.02 -22.21
C LEU A 12 -11.38 17.17 -23.68
N ARG A 13 -12.63 16.77 -23.96
CA ARG A 13 -13.30 17.14 -25.21
C ARG A 13 -13.96 18.49 -24.99
N ILE A 14 -13.21 19.54 -25.30
CA ILE A 14 -13.75 20.90 -25.43
C ILE A 14 -14.69 20.89 -26.64
N THR A 15 -16.00 20.77 -26.40
CA THR A 15 -17.00 20.99 -27.44
C THR A 15 -16.98 22.46 -27.80
N SER A 16 -16.39 22.76 -28.96
CA SER A 16 -16.47 24.03 -29.66
C SER A 16 -17.94 24.39 -29.92
N ILE A 17 -18.46 25.36 -29.16
CA ILE A 17 -19.79 25.92 -29.36
C ILE A 17 -19.70 26.93 -30.51
N LYS A 18 -20.30 26.58 -31.66
CA LYS A 18 -20.49 27.49 -32.80
C LYS A 18 -21.31 28.72 -32.37
N PRO A 19 -20.90 29.95 -32.73
CA PRO A 19 -21.72 31.13 -32.48
C PRO A 19 -22.96 31.12 -33.38
N ASN A 20 -24.14 30.98 -32.75
CA ASN A 20 -25.41 31.08 -33.44
C ASN A 20 -25.74 32.56 -33.72
N LYS A 21 -25.70 32.95 -35.00
CA LYS A 21 -26.03 34.27 -35.52
C LYS A 21 -27.55 34.45 -35.50
N MET A 22 -28.11 34.84 -34.35
CA MET A 22 -29.52 35.22 -34.23
C MET A 22 -29.72 36.71 -34.53
N ARG A 23 -30.58 36.92 -35.51
CA ARG A 23 -31.08 38.20 -36.02
C ARG A 23 -31.71 39.05 -34.91
N GLY A 24 -31.54 40.35 -35.08
CA GLY A 24 -32.01 41.38 -34.17
C GLY A 24 -33.52 41.38 -33.91
N ARG A 25 -33.85 41.76 -32.68
CA ARG A 25 -35.15 42.30 -32.30
C ARG A 25 -34.89 43.51 -31.40
N LYS A 26 -34.93 44.70 -31.99
CA LYS A 26 -35.07 45.97 -31.25
C LYS A 26 -36.41 45.93 -30.54
N LYS A 27 -36.46 45.91 -29.21
CA LYS A 27 -37.57 46.48 -28.41
C LYS A 27 -37.09 46.80 -27.00
N GLY A 28 -37.44 48.01 -26.55
CA GLY A 28 -37.61 48.35 -25.14
C GLY A 28 -36.35 48.81 -24.43
N GLY A 29 -36.05 50.11 -24.53
CA GLY A 29 -35.13 50.76 -23.61
C GLY A 29 -35.75 50.81 -22.21
N THR A 30 -35.14 50.10 -21.27
CA THR A 30 -35.12 50.49 -19.87
C THR A 30 -33.78 51.17 -19.60
N PRO A 31 -33.75 52.29 -18.86
CA PRO A 31 -32.52 53.02 -18.60
C PRO A 31 -31.65 52.21 -17.64
N THR A 32 -30.70 51.44 -18.18
CA THR A 32 -29.65 50.83 -17.36
C THR A 32 -28.70 51.94 -16.92
N SER A 33 -28.75 52.24 -15.62
CA SER A 33 -27.76 53.03 -14.90
C SER A 33 -26.33 52.65 -15.34
N PRO A 34 -25.42 53.62 -15.60
CA PRO A 34 -24.07 53.35 -16.04
C PRO A 34 -23.23 52.85 -14.85
N PHE A 35 -23.46 51.62 -14.43
CA PHE A 35 -22.55 50.95 -13.49
C PHE A 35 -21.20 50.80 -14.19
N ASN A 36 -20.17 51.39 -13.57
CA ASN A 36 -18.81 51.45 -14.09
C ASN A 36 -18.25 50.03 -14.20
N LYS A 37 -18.36 49.43 -15.39
CA LYS A 37 -18.03 48.02 -15.68
C LYS A 37 -16.59 47.62 -15.33
N LYS A 38 -15.71 48.60 -15.15
CA LYS A 38 -14.31 48.38 -14.75
C LYS A 38 -14.17 47.91 -13.29
N GLY A 39 -14.98 48.46 -12.36
CA GLY A 39 -14.87 48.10 -10.94
C GLY A 39 -15.40 46.70 -10.62
N LEU A 40 -16.42 46.24 -11.34
CA LEU A 40 -16.99 44.90 -11.16
C LEU A 40 -16.05 43.79 -11.63
N ALA A 41 -15.24 44.04 -12.66
CA ALA A 41 -14.30 43.04 -13.17
C ALA A 41 -13.17 42.73 -12.19
N GLU A 42 -12.68 43.75 -11.48
CA GLU A 42 -11.58 43.61 -10.52
C GLU A 42 -12.02 42.85 -9.26
N VAL A 43 -13.24 43.11 -8.79
CA VAL A 43 -13.83 42.39 -7.66
C VAL A 43 -14.02 40.91 -8.02
N VAL A 44 -14.58 40.61 -9.19
CA VAL A 44 -14.79 39.21 -9.62
C VAL A 44 -13.46 38.48 -9.82
N GLY A 45 -12.44 39.15 -10.36
CA GLY A 45 -11.10 38.57 -10.53
C GLY A 45 -10.44 38.22 -9.20
N THR A 46 -10.55 39.10 -8.20
CA THR A 46 -10.00 38.87 -6.86
C THR A 46 -10.65 37.66 -6.18
N TRP A 47 -11.99 37.55 -6.27
CA TRP A 47 -12.71 36.40 -5.71
C TRP A 47 -12.32 35.08 -6.40
N ALA A 48 -12.15 35.08 -7.72
CA ALA A 48 -11.73 33.88 -8.44
C ALA A 48 -10.34 33.37 -7.99
N LEU A 49 -9.39 34.28 -7.75
CA LEU A 49 -8.06 33.92 -7.24
C LEU A 49 -8.12 33.31 -5.84
N VAL A 50 -8.93 33.89 -4.94
CA VAL A 50 -9.10 33.36 -3.57
C VAL A 50 -9.71 31.96 -3.58
N VAL A 51 -10.69 31.69 -4.46
CA VAL A 51 -11.30 30.36 -4.56
C VAL A 51 -10.27 29.32 -5.05
N ILE A 52 -9.43 29.68 -6.02
CA ILE A 52 -8.41 28.77 -6.56
C ILE A 52 -7.37 28.41 -5.50
N THR A 53 -6.92 29.36 -4.68
CA THR A 53 -5.91 29.09 -3.63
C THR A 53 -6.47 28.19 -2.53
N VAL A 54 -7.72 28.38 -2.11
CA VAL A 54 -8.37 27.51 -1.11
C VAL A 54 -8.49 26.07 -1.62
N ILE A 55 -8.86 25.90 -2.89
CA ILE A 55 -8.94 24.56 -3.51
C ILE A 55 -7.55 23.90 -3.54
N ALA A 56 -6.51 24.63 -3.94
CA ALA A 56 -5.15 24.08 -3.99
C ALA A 56 -4.66 23.60 -2.61
N VAL A 57 -4.89 24.38 -1.56
CA VAL A 57 -4.54 24.01 -0.18
C VAL A 57 -5.33 22.78 0.28
N PHE A 58 -6.62 22.70 -0.06
CA PHE A 58 -7.45 21.55 0.27
C PHE A 58 -6.94 20.25 -0.39
N PHE A 59 -6.56 20.30 -1.67
CA PHE A 59 -6.00 19.14 -2.36
C PHE A 59 -4.62 18.74 -1.80
N ALA A 60 -3.75 19.70 -1.50
CA ALA A 60 -2.46 19.43 -0.89
C ALA A 60 -2.64 18.76 0.49
N PHE A 61 -3.54 19.29 1.32
CA PHE A 61 -3.84 18.75 2.64
C PHE A 61 -4.42 17.33 2.58
N ASN A 62 -5.38 17.06 1.70
CA ASN A 62 -5.93 15.71 1.52
C ASN A 62 -4.89 14.72 0.98
N SER A 63 -3.98 15.18 0.12
CA SER A 63 -2.88 14.34 -0.37
C SER A 63 -1.91 13.97 0.74
N VAL A 64 -1.58 14.92 1.62
CA VAL A 64 -0.73 14.69 2.79
C VAL A 64 -1.42 13.77 3.80
N ILE A 65 -2.71 13.98 4.11
CA ILE A 65 -3.46 13.08 5.00
C ILE A 65 -3.59 11.68 4.40
N LYS A 66 -3.80 11.54 3.10
CA LYS A 66 -3.86 10.20 2.49
C LYS A 66 -2.51 9.48 2.56
N VAL A 67 -1.39 10.21 2.47
CA VAL A 67 -0.04 9.65 2.60
C VAL A 67 0.34 9.38 4.06
N MET A 68 -0.09 10.23 5.01
CA MET A 68 0.21 10.09 6.44
C MET A 68 -0.75 9.13 7.15
N GLY A 69 -2.03 9.09 6.77
CA GLY A 69 -3.06 8.21 7.33
C GLY A 69 -2.89 6.74 6.96
N THR A 70 -2.18 6.45 5.87
CA THR A 70 -1.70 5.08 5.54
C THR A 70 -0.34 4.76 6.15
N LYS A 71 0.26 5.68 6.92
CA LYS A 71 1.62 5.54 7.45
C LYS A 71 1.75 6.05 8.89
N ALA A 72 0.88 5.55 9.77
CA ALA A 72 1.10 5.61 11.21
C ALA A 72 2.28 4.71 11.69
N ASP A 73 3.05 4.13 10.78
CA ASP A 73 4.29 3.37 11.05
C ASP A 73 5.50 3.91 10.26
N ILE A 74 5.61 5.23 10.03
CA ILE A 74 6.95 5.82 9.74
C ILE A 74 7.68 6.06 11.06
N GLN A 75 7.96 5.00 11.80
CA GLN A 75 9.16 4.98 12.64
C GLN A 75 10.34 4.87 11.66
N SER A 76 10.99 6.01 11.36
CA SER A 76 12.23 6.08 10.56
C SER A 76 13.46 5.44 11.24
N SER A 77 13.23 4.49 12.14
CA SER A 77 14.19 3.53 12.65
C SER A 77 13.34 2.40 13.23
N PRO A 78 13.00 1.35 12.46
CA PRO A 78 12.45 0.16 13.08
C PRO A 78 13.42 -0.28 14.18
N GLU A 79 12.92 -0.66 15.36
CA GLU A 79 13.73 -1.34 16.39
C GLU A 79 14.39 -2.63 15.84
N PHE A 80 13.98 -3.07 14.64
CA PHE A 80 14.59 -4.12 13.84
C PHE A 80 15.49 -3.55 12.74
N ASN A 81 16.80 -3.52 12.98
CA ASN A 81 17.78 -3.25 11.93
C ASN A 81 18.02 -4.54 11.13
N CYS A 82 17.51 -4.58 9.90
CA CYS A 82 17.69 -5.73 9.00
C CYS A 82 19.14 -6.14 8.80
N LEU A 83 20.03 -5.16 8.73
CA LEU A 83 21.45 -5.42 8.53
C LEU A 83 22.03 -6.21 9.69
N GLU A 84 21.62 -5.89 10.92
CA GLU A 84 22.08 -6.55 12.14
C GLU A 84 21.57 -7.99 12.24
N VAL A 85 20.31 -8.25 11.86
CA VAL A 85 19.73 -9.60 11.89
C VAL A 85 20.38 -10.52 10.85
N GLN A 86 20.70 -9.99 9.66
CA GLN A 86 21.34 -10.76 8.59
C GLN A 86 22.85 -10.99 8.84
N THR A 87 23.55 -10.03 9.44
CA THR A 87 25.00 -10.17 9.72
C THR A 87 25.31 -10.80 11.08
N ALA A 88 24.30 -11.04 11.91
CA ALA A 88 24.50 -11.73 13.17
C ALA A 88 25.08 -13.15 12.94
N PRO A 89 26.11 -13.57 13.69
CA PRO A 89 26.70 -14.90 13.55
C PRO A 89 25.71 -16.04 13.87
N ASN A 90 24.58 -15.73 14.51
CA ASN A 90 23.43 -16.60 14.66
C ASN A 90 22.17 -15.81 14.30
N PRO A 91 21.57 -16.03 13.11
CA PRO A 91 20.34 -15.34 12.72
C PRO A 91 19.24 -15.67 13.73
N GLU A 92 18.53 -14.64 14.16
CA GLU A 92 17.55 -14.75 15.25
C GLU A 92 16.38 -15.65 14.87
N LEU A 93 16.05 -15.72 13.59
CA LEU A 93 15.13 -16.68 13.01
C LEU A 93 15.80 -17.40 11.85
N LYS A 94 15.59 -18.71 11.80
CA LYS A 94 16.05 -19.54 10.70
C LYS A 94 15.01 -20.59 10.35
N ILE A 95 14.93 -20.93 9.07
CA ILE A 95 14.16 -22.07 8.60
C ILE A 95 15.00 -23.33 8.81
N GLU A 96 14.55 -24.20 9.70
CA GLU A 96 15.25 -25.46 10.02
C GLU A 96 14.91 -26.55 9.00
N LYS A 97 13.64 -26.66 8.63
CA LYS A 97 13.14 -27.67 7.67
C LYS A 97 11.96 -27.12 6.88
N THR A 98 11.91 -27.51 5.62
CA THR A 98 10.83 -27.21 4.67
C THR A 98 10.49 -28.49 3.93
N CYS A 99 9.25 -28.95 4.04
CA CYS A 99 8.82 -30.08 3.23
C CYS A 99 7.37 -29.93 2.76
N TYR A 100 7.05 -30.53 1.61
CA TYR A 100 5.72 -30.56 1.03
C TYR A 100 5.10 -31.94 1.26
N ASN A 101 3.95 -31.95 1.93
CA ASN A 101 3.22 -33.17 2.25
C ASN A 101 2.24 -33.48 1.11
N THR A 102 2.52 -34.53 0.33
CA THR A 102 1.68 -34.91 -0.82
C THR A 102 0.33 -35.51 -0.42
N GLN A 103 0.14 -35.91 0.84
CA GLN A 103 -1.12 -36.47 1.32
C GLN A 103 -2.12 -35.37 1.72
N THR A 104 -1.64 -34.33 2.41
CA THR A 104 -2.50 -33.21 2.86
C THR A 104 -2.51 -32.05 1.87
N GLY A 105 -1.48 -31.93 1.03
CA GLY A 105 -1.28 -30.80 0.13
C GLY A 105 -0.67 -29.57 0.82
N ASP A 106 -0.23 -29.69 2.08
CA ASP A 106 0.32 -28.59 2.86
C ASP A 106 1.84 -28.51 2.74
N VAL A 107 2.38 -27.30 2.81
CA VAL A 107 3.81 -27.08 3.06
C VAL A 107 4.04 -26.93 4.56
N GLU A 108 4.91 -27.78 5.08
CA GLU A 108 5.39 -27.76 6.46
C GLU A 108 6.68 -26.95 6.53
N VAL A 109 6.62 -25.79 7.20
CA VAL A 109 7.78 -24.91 7.42
C VAL A 109 8.12 -24.90 8.90
N THR A 110 9.21 -25.54 9.28
CA THR A 110 9.73 -25.53 10.65
C THR A 110 10.68 -24.35 10.83
N VAL A 111 10.27 -23.38 11.64
CA VAL A 111 11.03 -22.18 11.96
C VAL A 111 11.53 -22.26 13.38
N LYS A 112 12.81 -21.95 13.57
CA LYS A 112 13.47 -21.88 14.87
C LYS A 112 13.83 -20.43 15.19
N ARG A 113 13.48 -19.98 16.40
CA ARG A 113 13.85 -18.65 16.90
C ARG A 113 14.86 -18.78 18.03
N SER A 114 15.97 -18.07 17.89
CA SER A 114 17.02 -17.96 18.88
C SER A 114 16.57 -17.09 20.08
N LEU A 115 17.36 -17.11 21.16
CA LEU A 115 17.03 -16.53 22.47
C LEU A 115 17.16 -14.98 22.54
N LYS A 116 17.37 -14.28 21.43
CA LYS A 116 17.50 -12.82 21.45
C LYS A 116 16.15 -12.13 21.66
N ASN A 117 16.20 -11.03 22.41
CA ASN A 117 15.04 -10.37 23.00
C ASN A 117 14.26 -9.45 22.05
N SER A 118 14.36 -9.69 20.74
CA SER A 118 13.81 -8.81 19.70
C SER A 118 12.33 -9.07 19.51
N GLN A 119 11.44 -8.08 19.65
CA GLN A 119 9.99 -8.28 19.46
C GLN A 119 9.65 -8.39 17.97
N ILE A 120 9.07 -9.52 17.56
CA ILE A 120 8.68 -9.76 16.17
C ILE A 120 7.18 -9.64 16.11
N ASN A 121 6.71 -8.59 15.44
CA ASN A 121 5.29 -8.26 15.35
C ASN A 121 4.61 -8.95 14.16
N SER A 122 5.38 -9.39 13.16
CA SER A 122 4.87 -10.11 12.00
C SER A 122 5.92 -11.03 11.39
N LEU A 123 5.46 -12.18 10.89
CA LEU A 123 6.22 -13.11 10.06
C LEU A 123 5.49 -13.31 8.74
N ASN A 124 6.18 -13.17 7.63
CA ASN A 124 5.62 -13.43 6.31
C ASN A 124 6.40 -14.57 5.64
N PHE A 125 5.67 -15.55 5.13
CA PHE A 125 6.20 -16.64 4.31
C PHE A 125 5.82 -16.34 2.87
N VAL A 126 6.82 -16.06 2.04
CA VAL A 126 6.61 -15.72 0.64
C VAL A 126 6.97 -16.92 -0.22
N PHE A 127 6.03 -17.30 -1.08
CA PHE A 127 6.18 -18.31 -2.12
C PHE A 127 6.11 -17.62 -3.49
N SER A 128 6.30 -18.36 -4.57
CA SER A 128 6.29 -17.78 -5.93
C SER A 128 4.99 -17.04 -6.25
N ASP A 129 3.84 -17.58 -5.81
CA ASP A 129 2.51 -17.08 -6.19
C ASP A 129 1.64 -16.65 -5.01
N SER A 130 2.10 -16.86 -3.77
CA SER A 130 1.33 -16.54 -2.57
C SER A 130 2.19 -16.04 -1.42
N THR A 131 1.57 -15.24 -0.55
CA THR A 131 2.19 -14.74 0.68
C THR A 131 1.30 -15.11 1.85
N PHE A 132 1.87 -15.79 2.84
CA PHE A 132 1.20 -16.13 4.09
C PHE A 132 1.75 -15.27 5.22
N SER A 133 0.91 -14.41 5.79
CA SER A 133 1.28 -13.47 6.85
C SER A 133 0.74 -13.94 8.19
N CYS A 134 1.61 -13.89 9.20
CA CYS A 134 1.34 -14.23 10.59
C CYS A 134 1.55 -12.98 11.45
N SER A 135 0.48 -12.44 12.01
CA SER A 135 0.54 -11.31 12.94
C SER A 135 -0.31 -11.59 14.18
N ASP A 136 0.02 -10.93 15.29
CA ASP A 136 -0.73 -11.07 16.56
C ASP A 136 -2.21 -10.62 16.43
N SER A 137 -2.56 -9.93 15.34
CA SER A 137 -3.91 -9.50 15.00
C SER A 137 -4.74 -10.53 14.21
N CYS A 138 -4.17 -11.68 13.84
CA CYS A 138 -4.93 -12.73 13.17
C CYS A 138 -5.95 -13.36 14.14
N GLY A 139 -7.21 -12.97 13.99
CA GLY A 139 -8.33 -13.48 14.78
C GLY A 139 -8.39 -15.01 14.81
N GLN A 140 -8.50 -15.54 16.02
CA GLN A 140 -8.85 -16.93 16.35
C GLN A 140 -8.15 -18.02 15.50
N GLY A 141 -6.85 -18.20 15.74
CA GLY A 141 -6.33 -19.57 15.95
C GLY A 141 -5.39 -20.19 14.91
N VAL A 142 -5.12 -19.58 13.76
CA VAL A 142 -4.36 -20.30 12.71
C VAL A 142 -2.86 -19.94 12.69
N CYS A 143 -2.48 -18.72 13.09
CA CYS A 143 -1.07 -18.34 13.06
C CYS A 143 -0.63 -17.52 14.27
N THR A 144 -0.05 -18.21 15.26
CA THR A 144 0.64 -17.55 16.40
C THR A 144 2.11 -17.38 16.11
N ILE A 145 2.64 -16.19 16.38
CA ILE A 145 4.07 -15.90 16.31
C ILE A 145 4.82 -16.77 17.32
N LEU A 146 5.93 -17.32 16.85
CA LEU A 146 6.88 -18.15 17.55
C LEU A 146 7.49 -17.41 18.76
N LYS A 147 7.44 -18.01 19.96
CA LYS A 147 8.08 -17.45 21.18
C LYS A 147 9.61 -17.57 21.10
N GLN A 148 10.31 -16.72 21.84
CA GLN A 148 11.78 -16.76 21.92
C GLN A 148 12.27 -18.15 22.36
N GLY A 149 13.33 -18.66 21.72
CA GLY A 149 13.95 -19.95 22.06
C GLY A 149 13.12 -21.17 21.69
N THR A 150 12.03 -21.03 20.92
CA THR A 150 11.19 -22.17 20.52
C THR A 150 11.36 -22.51 19.03
N THR A 151 10.92 -23.72 18.67
CA THR A 151 10.78 -24.18 17.28
C THR A 151 9.31 -24.44 17.03
N LYS A 152 8.78 -23.99 15.89
CA LYS A 152 7.39 -24.20 15.52
C LYS A 152 7.28 -24.57 14.04
N THR A 153 6.43 -25.55 13.75
CA THR A 153 6.07 -25.91 12.38
C THR A 153 4.78 -25.19 12.01
N TYR A 154 4.83 -24.49 10.88
CA TYR A 154 3.69 -23.83 10.24
C TYR A 154 3.21 -24.71 9.09
N TYR A 155 1.90 -24.95 9.03
CA TYR A 155 1.25 -25.71 7.97
C TYR A 155 0.54 -24.71 7.07
N ILE A 156 0.99 -24.64 5.82
CA ILE A 156 0.50 -23.65 4.86
C ILE A 156 -0.18 -24.43 3.74
N SER A 157 -1.51 -24.33 3.70
CA SER A 157 -2.33 -24.92 2.65
C SER A 157 -2.39 -24.00 1.44
N PHE A 158 -2.22 -24.56 0.25
CA PHE A 158 -2.35 -23.85 -1.02
C PHE A 158 -3.64 -24.25 -1.71
N GLU A 159 -4.36 -23.29 -2.29
CA GLU A 159 -5.51 -23.59 -3.15
C GLU A 159 -5.08 -24.29 -4.45
N THR A 160 -3.85 -24.04 -4.89
CA THR A 160 -3.24 -24.65 -6.07
C THR A 160 -2.40 -25.87 -5.68
N GLN A 161 -2.61 -27.01 -6.33
CA GLN A 161 -1.83 -28.25 -6.10
C GLN A 161 -0.39 -28.21 -6.64
N GLU A 162 0.10 -27.04 -7.06
CA GLU A 162 1.45 -26.94 -7.60
C GLU A 162 2.48 -26.80 -6.46
N LYS A 163 3.46 -27.71 -6.43
CA LYS A 163 4.51 -27.73 -5.40
C LYS A 163 5.37 -26.46 -5.51
N PRO A 164 5.44 -25.60 -4.48
CA PRO A 164 6.32 -24.46 -4.50
C PRO A 164 7.78 -24.92 -4.49
N ARG A 165 8.67 -24.17 -5.17
CA ARG A 165 10.10 -24.53 -5.27
C ARG A 165 10.89 -24.10 -4.04
N ALA A 166 10.56 -22.95 -3.48
CA ALA A 166 11.24 -22.34 -2.35
C ALA A 166 10.25 -21.56 -1.49
N VAL A 167 10.63 -21.33 -0.24
CA VAL A 167 9.97 -20.43 0.69
C VAL A 167 10.99 -19.44 1.21
N THR A 168 10.62 -18.16 1.19
CA THR A 168 11.41 -17.08 1.74
C THR A 168 10.73 -16.57 3.01
N LEU A 169 11.46 -16.54 4.11
CA LEU A 169 10.98 -16.06 5.40
C LEU A 169 11.31 -14.58 5.54
N PHE A 170 10.28 -13.79 5.85
CA PHE A 170 10.41 -12.39 6.17
C PHE A 170 9.93 -12.08 7.59
N ALA A 171 10.59 -11.15 8.25
CA ALA A 171 10.06 -10.45 9.44
C ALA A 171 9.84 -8.98 9.08
N GLY A 172 8.59 -8.53 9.02
CA GLY A 172 8.26 -7.23 8.45
C GLY A 172 8.70 -7.14 6.98
N SER A 173 9.60 -6.20 6.67
CA SER A 173 10.21 -6.01 5.34
C SER A 173 11.57 -6.70 5.18
N CYS A 174 11.98 -7.50 6.16
CA CYS A 174 13.32 -8.06 6.25
C CYS A 174 13.37 -9.49 5.74
N GLU A 175 14.16 -9.76 4.71
CA GLU A 175 14.44 -11.13 4.27
C GLU A 175 15.40 -11.79 5.26
N LEU A 176 15.01 -12.93 5.85
CA LEU A 176 15.79 -13.59 6.89
C LEU A 176 16.47 -14.86 6.40
N ASP A 177 15.74 -15.68 5.64
CA ASP A 177 16.22 -16.98 5.19
C ASP A 177 15.42 -17.45 3.97
N GLU A 178 16.05 -18.22 3.11
CA GLU A 178 15.41 -18.85 1.94
C GLU A 178 15.77 -20.34 1.92
N ARG A 179 14.75 -21.18 1.76
CA ARG A 179 14.92 -22.62 1.67
C ARG A 179 14.10 -23.23 0.56
N GLY A 180 14.72 -24.15 -0.19
CA GLY A 180 14.03 -25.00 -1.15
C GLY A 180 13.04 -25.93 -0.45
N VAL A 181 11.88 -26.15 -1.05
CA VAL A 181 10.86 -27.07 -0.53
C VAL A 181 11.08 -28.44 -1.14
N VAL A 182 11.47 -29.40 -0.30
CA VAL A 182 11.61 -30.82 -0.69
C VAL A 182 10.31 -31.57 -0.43
N GLU A 183 10.18 -32.77 -0.96
CA GLU A 183 9.07 -33.65 -0.55
C GLU A 183 9.32 -34.13 0.89
N CYS A 184 8.26 -34.18 1.71
CA CYS A 184 8.30 -34.96 2.95
C CYS A 184 8.33 -36.46 2.55
#